data_AF-A0A291RL23-F1
#
_entry.id   AF-A0A291RL23-F1
#
_cell.length_a   1.000
_cell.length_b   1.000
_cell.length_c   1.000
_cell.angle_alpha   90.00
_cell.angle_beta   90.00
_cell.angle_gamma   90.00
#
_symmetry.space_group_name_H-M   'P 1'
#
loop_
_entity.id
_entity.type
_entity.pdbx_description
1 polymer ?
#
loop_
_entity_poly.entity_id
_entity_poly.type
_entity_poly.pdbx_seq_one_letter_code
_entity_poly.pdbx_strand_id
1 'polypeptide(L)'
;MSGGDSVRLGPIRPEHVGDGWLLEGDAQGEWFLCKPIGIGVVRIFATASACGVGLCLPDGRMVRGMSARDVSAAKALADKLIREVN
;
A
#
# COMPACT_ATOMS: atom_id res chain seq x y z
N MET A 1 -7.78 18.41 28.37
CA MET A 1 -7.38 17.04 28.00
C MET A 1 -7.65 16.88 26.51
N SER A 2 -6.64 17.06 25.68
CA SER A 2 -6.75 16.84 24.23
C SER A 2 -5.78 15.73 23.88
N GLY A 3 -6.13 14.50 24.27
CA GLY A 3 -5.55 13.29 23.71
C GLY A 3 -6.13 13.11 22.32
N GLY A 4 -5.77 13.99 21.40
CA GLY A 4 -5.92 13.69 19.99
C GLY A 4 -4.90 12.59 19.72
N ASP A 5 -5.38 11.34 19.70
CA ASP A 5 -4.65 10.20 19.15
C ASP A 5 -4.37 10.58 17.70
N SER A 6 -3.27 11.32 17.52
CA SER A 6 -2.70 11.61 16.24
C SER A 6 -2.14 10.26 15.84
N VAL A 7 -2.99 9.41 15.27
CA VAL A 7 -2.54 8.20 14.62
C VAL A 7 -1.51 8.71 13.64
N ARG A 8 -0.23 8.59 14.01
CA ARG A 8 0.85 8.68 13.06
C ARG A 8 0.54 7.51 12.15
N LEU A 9 -0.16 7.77 11.06
CA LEU A 9 -0.38 6.87 9.94
C LEU A 9 1.02 6.74 9.33
N GLY A 10 1.84 5.99 10.06
CA GLY A 10 3.28 5.94 9.93
C GLY A 10 3.67 4.90 8.89
N PRO A 11 4.99 4.75 8.68
CA PRO A 11 5.53 3.95 7.59
C PRO A 11 4.98 2.53 7.66
N ILE A 12 4.87 1.90 6.51
CA ILE A 12 4.47 0.51 6.37
C ILE A 12 5.33 -0.36 7.31
N ARG A 13 4.72 -1.34 7.99
CA ARG A 13 5.34 -2.17 9.03
C ARG A 13 5.01 -3.65 8.83
N PRO A 14 5.75 -4.56 9.47
CA PRO A 14 5.45 -6.00 9.48
C PRO A 14 4.02 -6.35 9.91
N GLU A 15 3.42 -5.59 10.82
CA GLU A 15 2.03 -5.79 11.26
C GLU A 15 0.98 -5.58 10.15
N HIS A 16 1.35 -4.92 9.05
CA HIS A 16 0.46 -4.75 7.91
C HIS A 16 0.48 -5.94 6.93
N VAL A 17 1.31 -6.96 7.17
CA VAL A 17 1.31 -8.22 6.40
C VAL A 17 0.05 -9.03 6.72
N GLY A 18 -0.51 -9.71 5.72
CA GLY A 18 -1.76 -10.47 5.84
C GLY A 18 -2.65 -10.28 4.60
N ASP A 19 -3.70 -11.10 4.44
CA ASP A 19 -4.64 -11.00 3.31
C ASP A 19 -3.99 -11.02 1.92
N GLY A 20 -2.90 -11.79 1.78
CA GLY A 20 -2.10 -11.89 0.56
C GLY A 20 -1.11 -10.74 0.33
N TRP A 21 -1.01 -9.79 1.27
CA TRP A 21 0.03 -8.76 1.27
C TRP A 21 1.36 -9.31 1.78
N LEU A 22 2.41 -9.04 1.04
CA LEU A 22 3.80 -9.29 1.37
C LEU A 22 4.46 -7.96 1.74
N LEU A 23 5.41 -7.98 2.67
CA LEU A 23 6.26 -6.84 2.98
C LEU A 23 7.59 -6.99 2.25
N GLU A 24 7.99 -5.94 1.54
CA GLU A 24 9.28 -5.82 0.87
C GLU A 24 9.98 -4.52 1.28
N GLY A 25 11.29 -4.41 0.99
CA GLY A 25 12.12 -3.28 1.40
C GLY A 25 12.84 -3.51 2.74
N ASP A 26 13.24 -2.43 3.40
CA ASP A 26 14.01 -2.48 4.64
C ASP A 26 13.47 -1.59 5.78
N ALA A 27 13.99 -1.84 6.99
CA ALA A 27 13.59 -1.14 8.21
C ALA A 27 14.04 0.34 8.26
N GLN A 28 14.80 0.83 7.28
CA GLN A 28 15.27 2.23 7.23
C GLN A 28 14.20 3.18 6.68
N GLY A 29 13.01 2.66 6.33
CA GLY A 29 11.87 3.45 5.85
C GLY A 29 11.45 3.13 4.43
N GLU A 30 12.16 2.22 3.77
CA GLU A 30 11.88 1.78 2.39
C GLU A 30 10.88 0.63 2.33
N TRP A 31 10.16 0.34 3.41
CA TRP A 31 9.14 -0.70 3.45
C TRP A 31 7.94 -0.36 2.56
N PHE A 32 7.53 -1.33 1.74
CA PHE A 32 6.31 -1.29 0.94
C PHE A 32 5.58 -2.63 0.97
N LEU A 33 4.26 -2.60 0.78
CA LEU A 33 3.45 -3.80 0.66
C LEU A 33 3.26 -4.16 -0.81
N CYS A 34 3.35 -5.45 -1.13
CA CYS A 34 3.04 -5.99 -2.45
C CYS A 34 1.94 -7.04 -2.36
N LYS A 35 1.04 -7.05 -3.34
CA LYS A 35 0.05 -8.11 -3.54
C LYS A 35 0.06 -8.54 -5.00
N PRO A 36 0.64 -9.70 -5.33
CA PRO A 36 0.57 -10.25 -6.67
C PRO A 36 -0.87 -10.53 -7.08
N ILE A 37 -1.20 -10.23 -8.33
CA ILE A 37 -2.47 -10.51 -8.97
C ILE A 37 -2.23 -11.07 -10.37
N GLY A 38 -3.25 -11.64 -11.02
CA GLY A 38 -3.08 -12.35 -12.30
C GLY A 38 -2.40 -11.53 -13.40
N ILE A 39 -2.61 -10.21 -13.41
CA ILE A 39 -2.08 -9.30 -14.44
C ILE A 39 -0.87 -8.47 -13.99
N GLY A 40 -0.35 -8.63 -12.77
CA GLY A 40 0.71 -7.77 -12.23
C GLY A 40 0.80 -7.79 -10.72
N VAL A 41 1.23 -6.66 -10.13
CA VAL A 41 1.39 -6.50 -8.69
C VAL A 41 0.81 -5.17 -8.25
N VAL A 42 -0.01 -5.18 -7.20
CA VAL A 42 -0.41 -3.95 -6.52
C VAL A 42 0.59 -3.65 -5.41
N ARG A 43 1.10 -2.42 -5.39
CA ARG A 43 2.04 -1.91 -4.38
C ARG A 43 1.38 -0.85 -3.52
N ILE A 44 1.67 -0.86 -2.22
CA ILE A 44 1.38 0.23 -1.30
C ILE A 44 2.71 0.72 -0.74
N PHE A 45 2.98 2.02 -0.82
CA PHE A 45 4.19 2.64 -0.26
C PHE A 45 3.80 3.86 0.59
N ALA A 46 4.56 4.12 1.64
CA ALA A 46 4.37 5.33 2.43
C ALA A 46 4.92 6.54 1.66
N THR A 47 4.27 7.69 1.83
CA THR A 47 4.78 8.99 1.40
C THR A 47 4.98 9.89 2.63
N ALA A 48 5.39 11.14 2.43
CA ALA A 48 5.60 12.08 3.54
C ALA A 48 4.36 12.30 4.43
N SER A 49 3.14 12.12 3.88
CA SER A 49 1.89 12.41 4.60
C SER A 49 0.73 11.45 4.28
N ALA A 50 0.95 10.43 3.46
CA ALA A 50 -0.08 9.56 2.92
C ALA A 50 0.47 8.18 2.54
N CYS A 51 -0.34 7.35 1.91
CA CYS A 51 0.04 6.09 1.27
C CYS A 51 -0.28 6.16 -0.22
N GLY A 52 0.69 5.81 -1.07
CA GLY A 52 0.48 5.60 -2.49
C GLY A 52 0.04 4.16 -2.76
N VAL A 53 -0.90 3.98 -3.68
CA VAL A 53 -1.33 2.68 -4.21
C VAL A 53 -1.03 2.65 -5.70
N GLY A 54 -0.29 1.65 -6.18
CA GLY A 54 0.07 1.54 -7.59
C GLY A 54 -0.14 0.13 -8.14
N LEU A 55 -0.76 0.02 -9.32
CA LEU A 55 -0.76 -1.24 -10.10
C LEU A 55 0.42 -1.23 -11.06
N CYS A 56 1.32 -2.18 -10.87
CA CYS A 56 2.49 -2.40 -11.71
C CYS A 56 2.26 -3.64 -12.58
N LEU A 57 2.50 -3.53 -13.88
CA LEU A 57 2.52 -4.67 -14.79
C LEU A 57 3.79 -5.53 -14.58
N PRO A 58 3.85 -6.76 -15.14
CA PRO A 58 5.02 -7.63 -15.01
C PRO A 58 6.30 -7.03 -15.61
N ASP A 59 6.17 -6.10 -16.55
CA ASP A 59 7.28 -5.33 -17.12
C ASP A 59 7.78 -4.18 -16.22
N GLY A 60 7.20 -4.03 -15.03
CA GLY A 60 7.57 -3.01 -14.03
C GLY A 60 6.91 -1.65 -14.23
N ARG A 61 6.15 -1.44 -15.32
CA ARG A 61 5.45 -0.17 -15.55
C ARG A 61 4.27 -0.02 -14.61
N MET A 62 4.18 1.12 -13.93
CA MET A 62 3.00 1.50 -13.18
C MET A 62 1.94 2.07 -14.14
N VAL A 63 0.78 1.43 -14.20
CA VAL A 63 -0.31 1.80 -15.12
C VAL A 63 -1.46 2.54 -14.43
N ARG A 64 -1.55 2.44 -13.10
CA ARG A 64 -2.52 3.19 -12.28
C ARG A 64 -1.89 3.55 -10.95
N GLY A 65 -2.19 4.75 -10.47
CA GLY A 65 -1.75 5.27 -9.18
C GLY A 65 -2.89 5.99 -8.46
N MET A 66 -2.99 5.81 -7.15
CA MET A 66 -3.96 6.47 -6.27
C MET A 66 -3.28 6.87 -4.95
N SER A 67 -3.91 7.79 -4.22
CA SER A 67 -3.47 8.21 -2.89
C SER A 67 -4.52 7.85 -1.85
N ALA A 68 -4.08 7.37 -0.70
CA ALA A 68 -4.89 7.07 0.47
C ALA A 68 -4.29 7.74 1.69
N ARG A 69 -5.13 8.08 2.65
CA ARG A 69 -4.67 8.71 3.90
C ARG A 69 -3.81 7.77 4.77
N ASP A 70 -4.03 6.46 4.68
CA ASP A 70 -3.41 5.46 5.53
C ASP A 70 -3.36 4.08 4.87
N VAL A 71 -2.64 3.14 5.51
CA VAL A 71 -2.45 1.78 4.98
C VAL A 71 -3.77 1.01 4.87
N SER A 72 -4.73 1.22 5.78
CA SER A 72 -6.03 0.54 5.74
C SER A 72 -6.88 1.03 4.56
N ALA A 73 -6.94 2.34 4.36
CA ALA A 73 -7.57 2.98 3.22
C ALA A 73 -6.87 2.60 1.91
N ALA A 74 -5.54 2.49 1.92
CA ALA A 74 -4.75 2.04 0.77
C ALA A 74 -5.10 0.59 0.39
N LYS A 75 -5.22 -0.32 1.38
CA LYS A 75 -5.67 -1.69 1.17
C LYS A 75 -7.09 -1.74 0.59
N ALA A 76 -8.01 -0.91 1.10
CA ALA A 76 -9.37 -0.84 0.56
C ALA A 76 -9.41 -0.34 -0.89
N LEU A 77 -8.59 0.67 -1.25
CA LEU A 77 -8.45 1.13 -2.63
C LEU A 77 -7.82 0.05 -3.52
N ALA A 78 -6.81 -0.66 -3.02
CA ALA A 78 -6.20 -1.78 -3.72
C ALA A 78 -7.22 -2.89 -3.99
N ASP A 79 -8.02 -3.29 -3.01
CA ASP A 79 -9.06 -4.31 -3.21
C ASP A 79 -10.10 -3.88 -4.25
N LYS A 80 -10.49 -2.60 -4.26
CA LYS A 80 -11.36 -2.05 -5.31
C LYS A 80 -10.70 -2.16 -6.69
N LEU A 81 -9.43 -1.75 -6.80
CA LEU A 81 -8.67 -1.82 -8.04
C LEU A 81 -8.54 -3.26 -8.55
N ILE A 82 -8.25 -4.21 -7.66
CA ILE A 82 -8.12 -5.63 -7.99
C ILE A 82 -9.42 -6.19 -8.58
N ARG A 83 -10.58 -5.76 -8.06
CA ARG A 83 -11.90 -6.15 -8.59
C ARG A 83 -12.22 -5.53 -9.95
N GLU A 84 -11.61 -4.39 -10.30
CA GLU A 84 -11.82 -3.74 -11.60
C GLU A 84 -10.99 -4.36 -12.72
N VAL A 85 -9.89 -5.05 -12.39
CA VAL A 85 -8.91 -5.55 -13.36
C VAL A 85 -8.83 -7.07 -13.43
N ASN A 86 -9.48 -7.78 -12.52
CA ASN A 86 -9.79 -9.21 -12.63
C ASN A 86 -11.14 -9.38 -13.34
#